data_AF-A0A7S4CDD3-F1
#
_entry.id   AF-A0A7S4CDD3-F1
#
_cell.length_a   1.000
_cell.length_b   1.000
_cell.length_c   1.000
_cell.angle_alpha   90.00
_cell.angle_beta   90.00
_cell.angle_gamma   90.00
#
_symmetry.space_group_name_H-M   'P 1'
#
loop_
_entity.id
_entity.type
_entity.pdbx_description
1 polymer ?
#
loop_
_entity_poly.entity_id
_entity_poly.type
_entity_poly.pdbx_seq_one_letter_code
_entity_poly.pdbx_strand_id
1 'polypeptide(L)'
;MVDLQSALLPQQSWDHIPLFLHVRYADFTPEDYQLMAKVKLVTIQPHTPQIPGETQVAIVKKQLGSLAPHVPVMLYWNVFYSEPIYKANQELMRHPELCAHTPDGKLYLPGNRLVFNMSNTRTQDFWIDVVTKAVGDGTADGVLVDNACGSGLPFLSAPEQKAFE
;
A
#
# COMPACT_ATOMS: atom_id res chain seq x y z
N MET A 1 -0.97 19.30 -30.28
CA MET A 1 -0.86 18.05 -29.50
C MET A 1 -0.76 18.46 -28.05
N VAL A 2 -1.80 18.17 -27.26
CA VAL A 2 -1.68 18.30 -25.79
C VAL A 2 -0.97 17.05 -25.34
N ASP A 3 0.20 17.22 -24.75
CA ASP A 3 0.95 16.12 -24.14
C ASP A 3 0.13 15.60 -22.94
N LEU A 4 -0.54 14.46 -23.15
CA LEU A 4 -1.38 13.83 -22.14
C LEU A 4 -0.53 13.22 -21.00
N GLN A 5 0.79 13.04 -21.19
CA GLN A 5 1.66 12.50 -20.14
C GLN A 5 1.98 13.52 -19.05
N SER A 6 2.03 14.82 -19.37
CA SER A 6 2.37 15.86 -18.38
C SER A 6 1.23 16.19 -17.40
N ALA A 7 -0.01 15.81 -17.72
CA ALA A 7 -1.17 16.08 -16.87
C ALA A 7 -1.43 15.00 -15.80
N LEU A 8 -0.83 13.81 -15.95
CA LEU A 8 -1.07 12.65 -15.09
C LEU A 8 0.06 12.33 -14.12
N LEU A 9 1.20 13.01 -14.24
CA LEU A 9 2.37 12.81 -13.38
C LEU A 9 2.58 14.02 -12.47
N PRO A 10 3.12 13.83 -11.24
CA PRO A 10 3.47 14.96 -10.39
C PRO A 10 4.43 15.89 -11.12
N GLN A 11 4.06 17.16 -11.26
CA GLN A 11 4.98 18.18 -11.75
C GLN A 11 6.08 18.42 -10.70
N GLN A 12 7.22 17.74 -10.87
CA GLN A 12 8.40 17.95 -10.03
C GLN A 12 9.56 18.49 -10.86
N SER A 13 10.27 19.45 -10.26
CA SER A 13 11.62 19.80 -10.67
C SER A 13 12.61 19.01 -9.81
N TRP A 14 13.75 18.65 -10.38
CA TRP A 14 14.89 18.09 -9.65
C TRP A 14 15.79 19.16 -9.03
N ASP A 15 15.46 20.45 -9.20
CA ASP A 15 16.19 21.57 -8.58
C ASP A 15 16.09 21.55 -7.04
N HIS A 16 15.03 20.92 -6.52
CA HIS A 16 14.83 20.69 -5.09
C HIS A 16 14.45 19.24 -4.84
N ILE A 17 14.93 18.69 -3.73
CA ILE A 17 14.52 17.36 -3.29
C ILE A 17 13.02 17.42 -2.96
N PRO A 18 12.16 16.61 -3.61
CA PRO A 18 10.75 16.60 -3.31
C PRO A 18 10.52 16.07 -1.89
N LEU A 19 9.64 16.75 -1.15
CA LEU A 19 9.21 16.26 0.16
C LEU A 19 7.98 15.38 -0.01
N PHE A 20 8.10 14.12 0.40
CA PHE A 20 7.02 13.16 0.50
C PHE A 20 6.77 12.83 1.97
N LEU A 21 5.51 12.70 2.33
CA LEU A 21 5.10 12.38 3.69
C LEU A 21 4.53 10.96 3.75
N HIS A 22 4.94 10.17 4.73
CA HIS A 22 4.38 8.86 5.04
C HIS A 22 3.92 8.86 6.49
N VAL A 23 2.62 8.62 6.71
CA VAL A 23 1.99 8.70 8.04
C VAL A 23 1.16 7.47 8.34
N ARG A 24 1.10 7.11 9.63
CA ARG A 24 0.52 5.85 10.11
C ARG A 24 -0.93 5.94 10.61
N TYR A 25 -1.53 7.13 10.67
CA TYR A 25 -2.87 7.33 11.24
C TYR A 25 -3.71 8.24 10.35
N ALA A 26 -4.97 8.44 10.70
CA ALA A 26 -5.91 9.29 9.96
C ALA A 26 -6.73 10.24 10.85
N ASP A 27 -6.38 10.37 12.13
CA ASP A 27 -6.96 11.28 13.12
C ASP A 27 -6.28 12.65 13.11
N PHE A 28 -6.15 13.23 11.91
CA PHE A 28 -5.45 14.49 11.69
C PHE A 28 -6.25 15.71 12.11
N THR A 29 -5.56 16.67 12.73
CA THR A 29 -6.06 18.01 13.03
C THR A 29 -6.10 18.87 11.75
N PRO A 30 -6.85 19.99 11.74
CA PRO A 30 -6.77 20.96 10.65
C PRO A 30 -5.33 21.41 10.34
N GLU A 31 -4.50 21.59 11.37
CA GLU A 31 -3.09 21.98 11.24
C GLU A 31 -2.26 20.91 10.53
N ASP A 32 -2.52 19.63 10.79
CA ASP A 32 -1.85 18.53 10.09
C ASP A 32 -2.18 18.55 8.59
N TYR A 33 -3.44 18.78 8.21
CA TYR A 33 -3.83 18.93 6.81
C TYR A 33 -3.16 20.13 6.14
N GLN A 34 -2.98 21.24 6.87
CA GLN A 34 -2.23 22.41 6.38
C GLN A 34 -0.74 22.09 6.15
N LEU A 35 -0.16 21.20 6.95
CA LEU A 35 1.20 20.71 6.72
C LEU A 35 1.25 19.79 5.49
N MET A 36 0.31 18.86 5.37
CA MET A 36 0.20 17.95 4.22
C MET A 36 -0.02 18.68 2.90
N ALA A 37 -0.76 19.79 2.90
CA ALA A 37 -1.01 20.60 1.71
C ALA A 37 0.28 21.21 1.10
N LYS A 38 1.41 21.17 1.81
CA LYS A 38 2.69 21.73 1.37
C LYS A 38 3.63 20.69 0.76
N VAL A 39 3.32 19.39 0.88
CA VAL A 39 4.17 18.31 0.38
C VAL A 39 3.76 17.90 -1.03
N LYS A 40 4.61 17.13 -1.71
CA LYS A 40 4.37 16.69 -3.09
C LYS A 40 3.55 15.40 -3.18
N LEU A 41 3.48 14.62 -2.11
CA LEU A 41 2.78 13.35 -2.04
C LEU A 41 2.59 12.97 -0.58
N VAL A 42 1.44 12.38 -0.26
CA VAL A 42 1.15 11.81 1.05
C VAL A 42 0.85 10.32 0.90
N THR A 43 1.49 9.47 1.68
CA THR A 43 1.17 8.04 1.80
C THR A 43 0.55 7.78 3.16
N ILE A 44 -0.59 7.10 3.16
CA ILE A 44 -1.28 6.68 4.38
C ILE A 44 -1.05 5.19 4.59
N GLN A 45 -0.39 4.84 5.68
CA GLN A 45 -0.29 3.48 6.22
C GLN A 45 -1.29 3.34 7.35
N PRO A 46 -2.53 2.89 7.09
CA PRO A 46 -3.59 2.90 8.08
C PRO A 46 -3.22 2.06 9.30
N HIS A 47 -3.33 2.62 10.51
CA HIS A 47 -3.19 1.87 11.77
C HIS A 47 -4.28 2.22 12.81
N THR A 48 -5.31 3.03 12.47
CA THR A 48 -6.43 3.32 13.39
C THR A 48 -7.38 2.12 13.52
N PRO A 49 -7.40 1.37 14.64
CA PRO A 49 -7.99 0.02 14.68
C PRO A 49 -9.50 -0.06 14.39
N GLN A 50 -10.25 1.03 14.59
CA GLN A 50 -11.70 1.07 14.45
C GLN A 50 -12.17 1.44 13.04
N ILE A 51 -11.25 1.81 12.15
CA ILE A 51 -11.57 2.28 10.80
C ILE A 51 -10.84 1.39 9.81
N PRO A 52 -11.53 0.74 8.86
CA PRO A 52 -10.85 -0.05 7.84
C PRO A 52 -9.80 0.77 7.09
N GLY A 53 -8.70 0.14 6.71
CA GLY A 53 -7.53 0.85 6.18
C GLY A 53 -7.84 1.68 4.94
N GLU A 54 -8.56 1.11 3.98
CA GLU A 54 -9.00 1.79 2.77
C GLU A 54 -9.91 3.00 3.10
N THR A 55 -10.74 2.87 4.13
CA THR A 55 -11.61 3.97 4.60
C THR A 55 -10.80 5.11 5.20
N GLN A 56 -9.72 4.83 5.93
CA GLN A 56 -8.82 5.87 6.45
C GLN A 56 -8.18 6.68 5.30
N VAL A 57 -7.73 6.02 4.23
CA VAL A 57 -7.20 6.69 3.04
C VAL A 57 -8.24 7.59 2.38
N ALA A 58 -9.47 7.08 2.19
CA ALA A 58 -10.55 7.86 1.59
C ALA A 58 -10.92 9.11 2.40
N ILE A 59 -10.89 9.04 3.74
CA ILE A 59 -11.12 10.18 4.63
C ILE A 59 -10.04 11.25 4.40
N VAL A 60 -8.76 10.86 4.44
CA VAL A 60 -7.65 11.79 4.22
C VAL A 60 -7.72 12.41 2.83
N LYS A 61 -7.95 11.61 1.79
CA LYS A 61 -8.06 12.09 0.41
C LYS A 61 -9.19 13.12 0.26
N LYS A 62 -10.35 12.89 0.87
CA LYS A 62 -11.46 13.84 0.84
C LYS A 62 -11.11 15.17 1.54
N GLN A 63 -10.52 15.09 2.72
CA GLN A 63 -10.18 16.28 3.51
C GLN A 63 -9.05 17.07 2.86
N LEU A 64 -7.94 16.40 2.51
CA LEU A 64 -6.80 17.03 1.85
C LEU A 64 -7.16 17.53 0.46
N GLY A 65 -7.95 16.77 -0.32
CA GLY A 65 -8.37 17.18 -1.66
C GLY A 65 -9.23 18.45 -1.68
N SER A 66 -9.94 18.75 -0.57
CA SER A 66 -10.69 20.00 -0.43
C SER A 66 -9.77 21.22 -0.21
N LEU A 67 -8.55 20.99 0.29
CA LEU A 67 -7.56 22.03 0.61
C LEU A 67 -6.48 22.15 -0.48
N ALA A 68 -6.01 21.03 -1.00
CA ALA A 68 -4.88 20.90 -1.90
C ALA A 68 -5.12 19.74 -2.90
N PRO A 69 -6.02 19.92 -3.89
CA PRO A 69 -6.40 18.86 -4.84
C PRO A 69 -5.24 18.38 -5.74
N HIS A 70 -4.10 19.07 -5.71
CA HIS A 70 -2.90 18.73 -6.46
C HIS A 70 -1.97 17.78 -5.69
N VAL A 71 -2.22 17.53 -4.39
CA VAL A 71 -1.40 16.63 -3.57
C VAL A 71 -2.00 15.23 -3.64
N PRO A 72 -1.36 14.28 -4.35
CA PRO A 72 -1.88 12.93 -4.48
C PRO A 72 -1.75 12.16 -3.15
N VAL A 73 -2.77 11.35 -2.85
CA VAL A 73 -2.84 10.51 -1.65
C VAL A 73 -2.70 9.04 -2.02
N MET A 74 -1.60 8.42 -1.57
CA MET A 74 -1.28 7.01 -1.85
C MET A 74 -1.79 6.10 -0.75
N LEU A 75 -2.33 4.95 -1.16
CA LEU A 75 -2.54 3.79 -0.31
C LEU A 75 -1.20 3.09 -0.08
N TYR A 76 -0.76 2.94 1.18
CA TYR A 76 0.31 2.00 1.50
C TYR A 76 -0.18 0.57 1.28
N TRP A 77 0.64 -0.27 0.64
CA TRP A 77 0.30 -1.66 0.42
C TRP A 77 1.55 -2.54 0.42
N ASN A 78 1.58 -3.52 1.33
CA ASN A 78 2.71 -4.42 1.49
C ASN A 78 2.60 -5.61 0.53
N VAL A 79 3.67 -5.93 -0.19
CA VAL A 79 3.68 -7.06 -1.15
C VAL A 79 3.74 -8.42 -0.46
N PHE A 80 4.27 -8.48 0.76
CA PHE A 80 4.58 -9.74 1.43
C PHE A 80 3.44 -10.24 2.32
N TYR A 81 2.82 -9.37 3.11
CA TYR A 81 1.71 -9.75 4.00
C TYR A 81 0.55 -8.77 3.94
N SER A 82 -0.63 -9.25 4.34
CA SER A 82 -1.81 -8.43 4.54
C SER A 82 -1.94 -8.00 6.01
N GLU A 83 -2.03 -6.70 6.27
CA GLU A 83 -2.34 -6.20 7.63
C GLU A 83 -3.84 -6.40 7.94
N PRO A 84 -4.21 -6.84 9.16
CA PRO A 84 -5.60 -7.08 9.57
C PRO A 84 -6.55 -5.88 9.42
N ILE A 85 -6.01 -4.67 9.33
CA ILE A 85 -6.78 -3.43 9.26
C ILE A 85 -7.45 -3.22 7.90
N TYR A 86 -6.95 -3.84 6.83
CA TYR A 86 -7.52 -3.72 5.49
C TYR A 86 -8.75 -4.60 5.32
N LYS A 87 -9.75 -4.12 4.59
CA LYS A 87 -10.92 -4.94 4.19
C LYS A 87 -10.47 -6.16 3.39
N ALA A 88 -9.45 -6.00 2.55
CA ALA A 88 -8.86 -7.08 1.78
C ALA A 88 -8.33 -8.25 2.65
N ASN A 89 -7.91 -7.99 3.90
CA ASN A 89 -7.50 -9.06 4.81
C ASN A 89 -8.67 -10.00 5.16
N GLN A 90 -9.88 -9.46 5.31
CA GLN A 90 -11.08 -10.24 5.58
C GLN A 90 -11.46 -11.14 4.41
N GLU A 91 -11.19 -10.69 3.18
CA GLU A 91 -11.38 -11.49 1.97
C GLU A 91 -10.33 -12.59 1.89
N LEU A 92 -9.06 -12.26 2.14
CA LEU A 92 -7.96 -13.22 2.15
C LEU A 92 -8.17 -14.34 3.19
N MET A 93 -8.76 -14.04 4.36
CA MET A 93 -9.14 -15.06 5.35
C MET A 93 -10.16 -16.09 4.82
N ARG A 94 -10.99 -15.72 3.84
CA ARG A 94 -11.95 -16.64 3.19
C ARG A 94 -11.32 -17.46 2.07
N HIS A 95 -10.13 -17.07 1.63
CA HIS A 95 -9.37 -17.69 0.54
C HIS A 95 -7.97 -18.10 1.01
N PRO A 96 -7.86 -19.03 1.97
CA PRO A 96 -6.57 -19.45 2.51
C PRO A 96 -5.64 -20.02 1.45
N GLU A 97 -6.16 -20.54 0.33
CA GLU A 97 -5.37 -21.03 -0.80
C GLU A 97 -4.52 -19.97 -1.50
N LEU A 98 -4.82 -18.68 -1.28
CA LEU A 98 -4.04 -17.56 -1.79
C LEU A 98 -2.84 -17.20 -0.90
N CYS A 99 -2.76 -17.80 0.29
CA CYS A 99 -1.72 -17.55 1.27
C CYS A 99 -0.55 -18.54 1.17
N ALA A 100 0.59 -18.14 1.70
CA ALA A 100 1.74 -19.01 1.86
C ALA A 100 1.46 -20.10 2.91
N HIS A 101 1.96 -21.30 2.64
CA HIS A 101 1.86 -22.45 3.53
C HIS A 101 3.24 -22.96 3.91
N THR A 102 3.35 -23.54 5.10
CA THR A 102 4.52 -24.29 5.54
C THR A 102 4.61 -25.63 4.80
N PRO A 103 5.78 -26.32 4.82
CA PRO A 103 5.93 -27.62 4.15
C PRO A 103 4.95 -28.71 4.60
N ASP A 104 4.42 -28.62 5.83
CA ASP A 104 3.39 -29.53 6.37
C ASP A 104 1.95 -29.11 6.00
N GLY A 105 1.79 -28.10 5.13
CA GLY A 105 0.50 -27.68 4.58
C GLY A 105 -0.32 -26.76 5.47
N LYS A 106 0.25 -26.19 6.55
CA LYS A 106 -0.43 -25.20 7.39
C LYS A 106 -0.20 -23.79 6.87
N LEU A 107 -1.07 -22.84 7.23
CA LEU A 107 -0.84 -21.43 6.90
C LEU A 107 0.45 -20.92 7.57
N TYR A 108 1.27 -20.21 6.81
CA TYR A 108 2.44 -19.51 7.32
C TYR A 108 2.02 -18.13 7.85
N LEU A 109 2.15 -17.92 9.17
CA LEU A 109 1.59 -16.76 9.89
C LEU A 109 2.65 -16.01 10.75
N PRO A 110 3.70 -15.42 10.15
CA PRO A 110 4.67 -14.63 10.90
C PRO A 110 3.97 -13.45 11.58
N GLY A 111 4.11 -13.34 12.91
CA GLY A 111 3.46 -12.28 13.67
C GLY A 111 1.92 -12.27 13.56
N ASN A 112 1.30 -13.42 13.33
CA ASN A 112 -0.15 -13.57 13.14
C ASN A 112 -0.71 -12.83 11.91
N ARG A 113 0.11 -12.66 10.86
CA ARG A 113 -0.28 -12.03 9.60
C ARG A 113 -0.38 -13.05 8.48
N LEU A 114 -1.36 -12.87 7.60
CA LEU A 114 -1.48 -13.65 6.38
C LEU A 114 -0.40 -13.21 5.40
N VAL A 115 0.44 -14.14 4.99
CA VAL A 115 1.47 -13.93 3.97
C VAL A 115 0.93 -14.34 2.61
N PHE A 116 1.10 -13.50 1.60
CA PHE A 116 0.67 -13.79 0.25
C PHE A 116 1.53 -14.88 -0.38
N ASN A 117 0.92 -15.84 -1.07
CA ASN A 117 1.64 -16.72 -1.97
C ASN A 117 1.86 -16.05 -3.33
N MET A 118 2.85 -15.18 -3.44
CA MET A 118 3.13 -14.45 -4.69
C MET A 118 3.58 -15.33 -5.85
N SER A 119 3.84 -16.63 -5.64
CA SER A 119 4.08 -17.59 -6.74
C SER A 119 2.80 -18.07 -7.43
N ASN A 120 1.63 -17.81 -6.83
CA ASN A 120 0.32 -18.16 -7.36
C ASN A 120 -0.26 -16.96 -8.14
N THR A 121 -0.58 -17.14 -9.42
CA THR A 121 -1.17 -16.09 -10.25
C THR A 121 -2.50 -15.59 -9.70
N ARG A 122 -3.34 -16.45 -9.09
CA ARG A 122 -4.58 -16.01 -8.44
C ARG A 122 -4.33 -15.06 -7.27
N THR A 123 -3.21 -15.21 -6.56
CA THR A 123 -2.82 -14.29 -5.49
C THR A 123 -2.35 -12.96 -6.05
N GLN A 124 -1.61 -12.98 -7.17
CA GLN A 124 -1.21 -11.77 -7.87
C GLN A 124 -2.44 -11.01 -8.39
N ASP A 125 -3.40 -11.71 -8.98
CA ASP A 125 -4.67 -11.14 -9.46
C ASP A 125 -5.45 -10.50 -8.30
N PHE A 126 -5.61 -11.22 -7.18
CA PHE A 126 -6.22 -10.68 -5.96
C PHE A 126 -5.53 -9.39 -5.49
N TRP A 127 -4.20 -9.40 -5.42
CA TRP A 127 -3.42 -8.23 -5.01
C TRP A 127 -3.64 -7.05 -5.96
N ILE A 128 -3.64 -7.29 -7.27
CA ILE A 128 -3.85 -6.28 -8.32
C ILE A 128 -5.28 -5.74 -8.24
N ASP A 129 -6.27 -6.59 -8.03
CA ASP A 129 -7.68 -6.21 -7.92
C ASP A 129 -7.91 -5.27 -6.74
N VAL A 130 -7.28 -5.53 -5.59
CA VAL A 130 -7.37 -4.65 -4.42
C VAL A 130 -6.85 -3.25 -4.73
N VAL A 131 -5.65 -3.15 -5.31
CA VAL A 131 -5.01 -1.85 -5.58
C VAL A 131 -5.69 -1.10 -6.72
N THR A 132 -6.07 -1.80 -7.80
CA THR A 132 -6.76 -1.20 -8.95
C THR A 132 -8.16 -0.74 -8.58
N LYS A 133 -8.87 -1.48 -7.71
CA LYS A 133 -10.14 -1.03 -7.16
C LYS A 133 -10.00 0.25 -6.37
N ALA A 134 -9.02 0.32 -5.45
CA ALA A 134 -8.82 1.50 -4.61
C ALA A 134 -8.46 2.77 -5.43
N VAL A 135 -7.73 2.61 -6.53
CA VAL A 135 -7.46 3.73 -7.45
C VAL A 135 -8.68 4.04 -8.32
N GLY A 136 -9.32 3.02 -8.88
CA GLY A 136 -10.44 3.16 -9.82
C GLY A 136 -11.73 3.70 -9.20
N ASP A 137 -11.98 3.44 -7.92
CA ASP A 137 -13.12 4.01 -7.18
C ASP A 137 -12.80 5.36 -6.51
N GLY A 138 -11.56 5.83 -6.67
CA GLY A 138 -11.11 7.10 -6.13
C GLY A 138 -10.80 7.07 -4.63
N THR A 139 -10.70 5.91 -3.98
CA THR A 139 -10.21 5.79 -2.59
C THR A 139 -8.80 6.36 -2.43
N ALA A 140 -7.92 6.10 -3.40
CA ALA A 140 -6.55 6.62 -3.46
C ALA A 140 -6.25 7.20 -4.85
N ASP A 141 -5.18 7.98 -4.97
CA ASP A 141 -4.66 8.47 -6.27
C ASP A 141 -3.57 7.52 -6.84
N GLY A 142 -3.12 6.57 -6.04
CA GLY A 142 -2.08 5.61 -6.38
C GLY A 142 -1.74 4.74 -5.19
N VAL A 143 -0.73 3.89 -5.35
CA VAL A 143 -0.30 2.93 -4.32
C VAL A 143 1.19 3.02 -4.10
N LEU A 144 1.60 3.11 -2.83
CA LEU A 144 2.97 2.90 -2.42
C LEU A 144 3.17 1.42 -2.13
N VAL A 145 3.95 0.76 -2.99
CA VAL A 145 4.25 -0.66 -2.91
C VAL A 145 5.47 -0.85 -2.01
N ASP A 146 5.25 -1.40 -0.82
CA ASP A 146 6.32 -1.66 0.15
C ASP A 146 6.75 -3.13 0.15
N ASN A 147 7.99 -3.35 0.55
CA ASN A 147 8.62 -4.67 0.69
C ASN A 147 8.70 -5.49 -0.61
N ALA A 148 8.75 -4.82 -1.77
CA ALA A 148 8.86 -5.47 -3.08
C ALA A 148 10.17 -6.27 -3.25
N CYS A 149 11.26 -5.84 -2.59
CA CYS A 149 12.55 -6.51 -2.64
C CYS A 149 12.73 -7.60 -1.56
N GLY A 150 11.72 -7.82 -0.71
CA GLY A 150 11.75 -8.79 0.38
C GLY A 150 12.79 -8.45 1.45
N SER A 151 12.32 -8.07 2.64
CA SER A 151 13.08 -8.22 3.88
C SER A 151 13.37 -9.71 4.13
N GLY A 152 14.37 -10.26 3.43
CA GLY A 152 14.84 -11.64 3.57
C GLY A 152 14.04 -12.68 2.78
N LEU A 153 14.44 -12.91 1.52
CA LEU A 153 14.64 -14.26 0.95
C LEU A 153 13.53 -15.34 1.11
N PRO A 154 12.24 -15.15 0.78
CA PRO A 154 11.32 -16.29 0.67
C PRO A 154 11.30 -16.91 -0.74
N PHE A 155 11.90 -16.25 -1.74
CA PHE A 155 11.86 -16.67 -3.15
C PHE A 155 13.16 -17.34 -3.63
N LEU A 156 14.21 -17.30 -2.82
CA LEU A 156 15.46 -18.02 -3.10
C LEU A 156 15.38 -19.40 -2.45
N SER A 157 15.67 -20.43 -3.22
CA SER A 157 15.84 -21.79 -2.73
C SER A 157 16.94 -21.82 -1.65
N ALA A 158 16.88 -22.80 -0.73
CA ALA A 158 17.87 -22.92 0.37
C ALA A 158 19.35 -22.83 -0.07
N PRO A 159 19.78 -23.31 -1.26
CA PRO A 159 21.13 -23.10 -1.77
C PRO A 159 21.50 -21.63 -2.04
N GLU A 160 20.55 -20.81 -2.49
CA GLU A 160 20.77 -19.42 -2.89
C GLU A 160 20.89 -18.47 -1.68
N GLN A 161 20.36 -18.87 -0.52
CA GLN A 161 20.50 -18.12 0.74
C GLN A 161 21.93 -18.21 1.31
N LYS A 162 22.64 -19.32 1.09
CA LYS A 162 24.01 -19.55 1.60
C LYS A 162 25.11 -18.79 0.85
N ALA A 163 24.82 -18.18 -0.30
CA ALA A 163 25.81 -17.45 -1.08
C ALA A 163 26.10 -16.03 -0.56
N PHE A 164 25.35 -15.58 0.46
CA PHE A 164 25.43 -14.25 1.05
C PHE A 164 25.84 -14.26 2.54
N GLU A 165 26.29 -15.42 3.05
CA GLU A 165 27.01 -15.59 4.33
C GLU A 165 28.52 -15.78 4.05
#